data_AF-A0A447QSF9-F1
#
_entry.id   AF-A0A447QSF9-F1
#
_cell.length_a   1.000
_cell.length_b   1.000
_cell.length_c   1.000
_cell.angle_alpha   90.00
_cell.angle_beta   90.00
_cell.angle_gamma   90.00
#
_symmetry.space_group_name_H-M   'P 1'
#
loop_
_entity.id
_entity.type
_entity.pdbx_description
1 polymer ?
#
loop_
_entity_poly.entity_id
_entity_poly.type
_entity_poly.pdbx_seq_one_letter_code
_entity_poly.pdbx_strand_id
1 'polypeptide(L)'
;MNIISCLTVIFFIVSVGSANATRTTCTSPEKTTSDFYQWYLHELNQDKYPLTSTAATDKQKLNKWVSPELLQEIGKSLSENDLDAEYFTDAQEIFDDWVNNISVQKGNVAEHRASVELTLGVTKIKRGYDITLDDSHGCWKIDHVVFKK
;
A
#
# COMPACT_ATOMS: atom_id res chain seq x y z
N MET A 1 4.54 37.83 69.86
CA MET A 1 3.68 37.79 68.68
C MET A 1 4.46 37.16 67.56
N ASN A 2 4.42 35.83 67.42
CA ASN A 2 5.10 35.11 66.33
C ASN A 2 4.09 34.23 65.61
N ILE A 3 4.06 34.38 64.30
CA ILE A 3 3.06 33.87 63.36
C ILE A 3 3.40 32.41 63.06
N ILE A 4 2.44 31.50 63.27
CA ILE A 4 2.58 30.09 62.90
C ILE A 4 2.52 30.01 61.37
N SER A 5 3.66 29.66 60.75
CA SER A 5 3.79 29.52 59.30
C SER A 5 3.37 28.12 58.86
N CYS A 6 2.41 28.05 57.94
CA CYS A 6 1.90 26.83 57.32
C CYS A 6 2.96 26.18 56.43
N LEU A 7 3.20 24.87 56.62
CA LEU A 7 3.95 24.04 55.68
C LEU A 7 3.03 22.93 55.19
N THR A 8 2.37 23.17 54.06
CA THR A 8 1.59 22.17 53.33
C THR A 8 2.50 21.54 52.29
N VAL A 9 2.86 20.27 52.48
CA VAL A 9 3.66 19.49 51.52
C VAL A 9 2.71 18.91 50.47
N ILE A 10 2.84 19.35 49.22
CA ILE A 10 2.09 18.80 48.07
C ILE A 10 2.94 17.66 47.48
N PHE A 11 2.47 16.42 47.63
CA PHE A 11 3.01 15.26 46.92
C PHE A 11 2.49 15.25 45.48
N PHE A 12 3.35 15.56 44.51
CA PHE A 12 3.07 15.33 43.09
C PHE A 12 3.23 13.84 42.77
N ILE A 13 2.12 13.13 42.57
CA ILE A 13 2.12 11.76 42.07
C ILE A 13 2.34 11.83 40.55
N VAL A 14 3.55 11.52 40.10
CA VAL A 14 3.84 11.37 38.67
C VAL A 14 3.39 9.98 38.25
N SER A 15 2.21 9.89 37.63
CA SER A 15 1.73 8.64 37.06
C SER A 15 2.53 8.34 35.80
N VAL A 16 3.48 7.41 35.89
CA VAL A 16 4.21 6.89 34.72
C VAL A 16 3.27 5.94 33.99
N GLY A 17 2.54 6.47 33.02
CA GLY A 17 1.75 5.66 32.10
C GLY A 17 2.70 4.92 31.14
N SER A 18 2.80 3.60 31.29
CA SER A 18 3.49 2.76 30.31
C SER A 18 2.72 2.79 28.99
N ALA A 19 3.19 3.55 28.02
CA ALA A 19 2.72 3.46 26.65
C ALA A 19 3.15 2.10 26.08
N ASN A 20 2.23 1.15 26.00
CA ASN A 20 2.44 -0.06 25.23
C ASN A 20 2.48 0.32 23.76
N ALA A 21 3.68 0.40 23.18
CA ALA A 21 3.84 0.50 21.74
C ALA A 21 3.27 -0.79 21.12
N THR A 22 2.05 -0.72 20.59
CA THR A 22 1.46 -1.79 19.79
C THR A 22 2.37 -1.97 18.57
N ARG A 23 3.09 -3.09 18.49
CA ARG A 23 3.85 -3.43 17.30
C ARG A 23 2.87 -3.69 16.16
N THR A 24 2.69 -2.71 15.28
CA THR A 24 1.97 -2.90 14.02
C THR A 24 2.68 -4.03 13.26
N THR A 25 2.00 -5.17 13.11
CA THR A 25 2.55 -6.29 12.35
C THR A 25 2.19 -6.07 10.89
N CYS A 26 3.17 -5.64 10.10
CA CYS A 26 3.00 -5.47 8.67
C CYS A 26 2.98 -6.84 7.98
N THR A 27 2.19 -6.94 6.90
CA THR A 27 2.24 -8.08 5.97
C THR A 27 3.56 -8.12 5.22
N SER A 28 3.97 -9.30 4.76
CA SER A 28 5.17 -9.42 3.91
C SER A 28 4.96 -8.73 2.56
N PRO A 29 6.03 -8.37 1.82
CA PRO A 29 5.91 -7.74 0.50
C PRO A 29 5.04 -8.55 -0.48
N GLU A 30 5.17 -9.87 -0.45
CA GLU A 30 4.42 -10.80 -1.30
C GLU A 30 2.93 -10.75 -0.96
N LYS A 31 2.61 -10.77 0.34
CA LYS A 31 1.22 -10.70 0.79
C LYS A 31 0.60 -9.33 0.53
N THR A 32 1.35 -8.24 0.74
CA THR A 32 0.90 -6.88 0.38
C THR A 32 0.55 -6.80 -1.10
N THR A 33 1.42 -7.34 -1.97
CA THR A 33 1.20 -7.36 -3.42
C THR A 33 -0.01 -8.21 -3.80
N SER A 34 -0.10 -9.43 -3.25
CA SER A 34 -1.22 -10.33 -3.53
C SER A 34 -2.55 -9.74 -3.09
N ASP A 35 -2.61 -9.16 -1.89
CA ASP A 35 -3.84 -8.57 -1.34
C ASP A 35 -4.26 -7.33 -2.16
N PHE A 36 -3.31 -6.52 -2.61
CA PHE A 36 -3.57 -5.39 -3.49
C PHE A 36 -4.15 -5.84 -4.83
N TYR A 37 -3.47 -6.73 -5.56
CA TYR A 37 -3.93 -7.17 -6.88
C TYR A 37 -5.25 -7.93 -6.82
N GLN A 38 -5.50 -8.69 -5.75
CA GLN A 38 -6.80 -9.36 -5.55
C GLN A 38 -7.94 -8.35 -5.44
N TRP A 39 -7.75 -7.28 -4.66
CA TRP A 39 -8.74 -6.22 -4.53
C TRP A 39 -8.86 -5.41 -5.83
N TYR A 40 -7.73 -4.98 -6.40
CA TYR A 40 -7.71 -4.07 -7.54
C TYR A 40 -8.35 -4.70 -8.78
N LEU A 41 -7.99 -5.95 -9.11
CA LEU A 41 -8.59 -6.67 -10.23
C LEU A 41 -10.08 -6.94 -10.02
N HIS A 42 -10.52 -7.14 -8.78
CA HIS A 42 -11.94 -7.29 -8.46
C HIS A 42 -12.74 -6.00 -8.68
N GLU A 43 -12.18 -4.84 -8.31
CA GLU A 43 -12.82 -3.54 -8.59
C GLU A 43 -12.92 -3.32 -10.10
N LEU A 44 -11.83 -3.54 -10.85
CA LEU A 44 -11.83 -3.37 -12.31
C LEU A 44 -12.82 -4.32 -13.01
N ASN A 45 -12.94 -5.57 -12.56
CA ASN A 45 -13.91 -6.53 -13.09
C ASN A 45 -15.38 -6.17 -12.78
N GLN A 46 -15.60 -5.15 -11.94
CA GLN A 46 -16.90 -4.58 -11.62
C GLN A 46 -17.09 -3.19 -12.24
N ASP A 47 -16.29 -2.83 -13.26
CA ASP A 47 -16.27 -1.51 -13.90
C ASP A 47 -16.01 -0.34 -12.93
N LYS A 48 -15.27 -0.62 -11.84
CA LYS A 48 -14.82 0.40 -10.91
C LYS A 48 -13.34 0.62 -11.10
N TYR A 49 -12.94 1.87 -11.31
CA TYR A 49 -11.58 2.26 -11.66
C TYR A 49 -10.98 3.12 -10.53
N PRO A 50 -10.33 2.55 -9.50
CA PRO A 50 -9.93 3.30 -8.32
C PRO A 50 -8.94 4.45 -8.60
N LEU A 51 -8.10 4.34 -9.64
CA LEU A 51 -7.15 5.40 -10.02
C LEU A 51 -7.84 6.65 -10.59
N THR A 52 -8.86 6.47 -11.42
CA THR A 52 -9.60 7.57 -12.08
C THR A 52 -10.88 7.95 -11.33
N SER A 53 -11.27 7.18 -10.30
CA SER A 53 -12.41 7.46 -9.44
C SER A 53 -12.26 8.83 -8.76
N THR A 54 -13.34 9.61 -8.81
CA THR A 54 -13.45 10.86 -8.05
C THR A 54 -13.82 10.63 -6.59
N ALA A 55 -14.19 9.39 -6.22
CA ALA A 55 -14.55 9.05 -4.85
C ALA A 55 -13.33 9.08 -3.93
N ALA A 56 -13.37 9.92 -2.90
CA ALA A 56 -12.31 10.04 -1.91
C ALA A 56 -12.00 8.71 -1.22
N THR A 57 -13.01 7.85 -1.04
CA THR A 57 -12.87 6.52 -0.43
C THR A 57 -11.97 5.60 -1.23
N ASP A 58 -11.99 5.66 -2.55
CA ASP A 58 -11.17 4.77 -3.39
C ASP A 58 -9.71 5.21 -3.39
N LYS A 59 -9.48 6.54 -3.44
CA LYS A 59 -8.15 7.12 -3.24
C LYS A 59 -7.56 6.77 -1.86
N GLN A 60 -8.40 6.76 -0.82
CA GLN A 60 -7.99 6.34 0.52
C GLN A 60 -7.69 4.84 0.60
N LYS A 61 -8.44 3.98 -0.10
CA LYS A 61 -8.15 2.53 -0.16
C LYS A 61 -6.80 2.27 -0.82
N LEU A 62 -6.46 2.97 -1.89
CA LEU A 62 -5.15 2.83 -2.56
C LEU A 62 -3.98 3.07 -1.60
N ASN A 63 -4.10 4.07 -0.71
CA ASN A 63 -3.09 4.36 0.31
C ASN A 63 -2.84 3.19 1.28
N LYS A 64 -3.68 2.15 1.33
CA LYS A 64 -3.38 0.97 2.14
C LYS A 64 -2.19 0.18 1.57
N TRP A 65 -2.04 0.16 0.25
CA TRP A 65 -1.08 -0.71 -0.43
C TRP A 65 -0.08 0.01 -1.30
N VAL A 66 -0.37 1.23 -1.75
CA VAL A 66 0.47 1.98 -2.70
C VAL A 66 1.19 3.12 -1.97
N SER A 67 2.43 3.41 -2.38
CA SER A 67 3.22 4.51 -1.84
C SER A 67 2.59 5.86 -2.22
N PRO A 68 2.61 6.85 -1.32
CA PRO A 68 2.20 8.21 -1.66
C PRO A 68 2.95 8.78 -2.87
N GLU A 69 4.23 8.45 -3.00
CA GLU A 69 5.11 8.85 -4.09
C GLU A 69 4.61 8.33 -5.43
N LEU A 70 4.32 7.02 -5.52
CA LEU A 70 3.79 6.41 -6.74
C LEU A 70 2.40 6.96 -7.09
N LEU A 71 1.51 7.15 -6.11
CA LEU A 71 0.20 7.74 -6.37
C LEU A 71 0.30 9.19 -6.87
N GLN A 72 1.28 9.95 -6.37
CA GLN A 72 1.54 11.30 -6.87
C GLN A 72 2.05 11.27 -8.32
N GLU A 73 2.95 10.34 -8.66
CA GLU A 73 3.45 10.17 -10.03
C GLU A 73 2.34 9.81 -11.00
N ILE A 74 1.56 8.76 -10.70
CA ILE A 74 0.41 8.34 -11.50
C ILE A 74 -0.60 9.49 -11.66
N GLY A 75 -0.84 10.25 -10.58
CA GLY A 75 -1.74 11.39 -10.60
C GLY A 75 -1.34 12.50 -11.59
N LYS A 76 -0.03 12.70 -11.79
CA LYS A 76 0.48 13.66 -12.80
C LYS A 76 0.18 13.14 -14.20
N SER A 77 0.55 11.90 -14.51
CA SER A 77 0.31 11.28 -15.82
C SER A 77 -1.18 11.25 -16.18
N LEU A 78 -2.05 10.96 -15.20
CA LEU A 78 -3.50 11.04 -15.40
C LEU A 78 -3.98 12.47 -15.73
N SER A 79 -3.44 13.48 -15.06
CA SER A 79 -3.82 14.88 -15.33
C SER A 79 -3.34 15.39 -16.71
N GLU A 80 -2.27 14.80 -17.22
CA GLU A 80 -1.70 15.09 -18.54
C GLU A 80 -2.38 14.28 -19.66
N ASN A 81 -3.23 13.30 -19.30
CA ASN A 81 -3.82 12.29 -20.19
C ASN A 81 -2.76 11.40 -20.89
N ASP A 82 -1.66 11.14 -20.19
CA ASP A 82 -0.50 10.40 -20.73
C ASP A 82 -0.62 8.87 -20.59
N LEU A 83 -1.70 8.36 -19.98
CA LEU A 83 -1.91 6.92 -19.81
C LEU A 83 -2.76 6.33 -20.94
N ASP A 84 -2.10 5.57 -21.82
CA ASP A 84 -2.76 4.77 -22.88
C ASP A 84 -3.35 3.45 -22.37
N ALA A 85 -3.03 3.04 -21.14
CA ALA A 85 -3.44 1.78 -20.51
C ALA A 85 -3.57 1.91 -18.98
N GLU A 86 -4.19 0.92 -18.35
CA GLU A 86 -4.32 0.83 -16.90
C GLU A 86 -2.95 0.60 -16.23
N TYR A 87 -2.55 1.51 -15.34
CA TYR A 87 -1.16 1.58 -14.84
C TYR A 87 -0.66 0.27 -14.21
N PHE A 88 -1.44 -0.33 -13.30
CA PHE A 88 -0.99 -1.49 -12.54
C PHE A 88 -1.00 -2.81 -13.32
N THR A 89 -1.69 -2.85 -14.46
CA THR A 89 -1.84 -4.06 -15.29
C THR A 89 -1.21 -3.92 -16.67
N ASP A 90 -0.87 -2.70 -17.11
CA ASP A 90 -0.43 -2.39 -18.47
C ASP A 90 -1.35 -3.02 -19.54
N ALA A 91 -2.65 -2.90 -19.30
CA ALA A 91 -3.69 -3.53 -20.10
C ALA A 91 -4.83 -2.54 -20.43
N GLN A 92 -5.43 -2.71 -21.61
CA GLN A 92 -6.63 -1.98 -22.01
C GLN A 92 -7.92 -2.66 -21.53
N GLU A 93 -7.87 -3.98 -21.30
CA GLU A 93 -9.00 -4.79 -20.86
C GLU A 93 -8.51 -5.73 -19.74
N ILE A 94 -9.37 -5.95 -18.74
CA ILE A 94 -9.13 -6.91 -17.68
C ILE A 94 -9.80 -8.23 -18.02
N PHE A 95 -9.08 -9.32 -17.78
CA PHE A 95 -9.55 -10.66 -18.10
C PHE A 95 -9.98 -11.41 -16.84
N ASP A 96 -11.11 -12.11 -16.90
CA ASP A 96 -11.60 -12.98 -15.81
C ASP A 96 -10.55 -14.01 -15.35
N ASP A 97 -9.68 -14.45 -16.27
CA ASP A 97 -8.55 -15.35 -15.97
C ASP A 97 -7.61 -14.74 -14.91
N TRP A 98 -7.39 -13.42 -14.93
CA TRP A 98 -6.47 -12.77 -14.01
C TRP A 98 -7.04 -12.68 -12.60
N VAL A 99 -8.35 -12.38 -12.46
CA VAL A 99 -9.03 -12.20 -11.17
C VAL A 99 -8.90 -13.44 -10.27
N ASN A 100 -8.86 -14.63 -10.89
CA ASN A 100 -8.82 -15.91 -10.19
C ASN A 100 -7.41 -16.53 -10.15
N ASN A 101 -6.44 -15.97 -10.86
CA ASN A 101 -5.10 -16.56 -11.00
C ASN A 101 -4.02 -15.50 -10.76
N ILE A 102 -3.76 -15.23 -9.49
CA ILE A 102 -2.69 -14.33 -9.03
C ILE A 102 -1.59 -15.19 -8.40
N SER A 103 -0.37 -15.09 -8.93
CA SER A 103 0.81 -15.72 -8.34
C SER A 103 1.83 -14.65 -7.99
N VAL A 104 2.25 -14.61 -6.74
CA VAL A 104 3.33 -13.73 -6.27
C VAL A 104 4.47 -14.59 -5.77
N GLN A 105 5.64 -14.43 -6.39
CA GLN A 105 6.86 -15.09 -5.99
C GLN A 105 7.75 -14.11 -5.23
N LYS A 106 8.33 -14.62 -4.16
CA LYS A 106 9.30 -13.89 -3.36
C LYS A 106 10.53 -13.56 -4.20
N GLY A 107 10.87 -12.29 -4.27
CA GLY A 107 12.17 -11.84 -4.75
C GLY A 107 13.11 -11.49 -3.59
N ASN A 108 13.88 -10.42 -3.75
CA ASN A 108 14.87 -9.98 -2.78
C ASN A 108 14.29 -8.92 -1.84
N VAL A 109 14.67 -8.99 -0.56
CA VAL A 109 14.41 -7.93 0.43
C VAL A 109 15.74 -7.41 0.92
N ALA A 110 15.96 -6.10 0.82
CA ALA A 110 17.17 -5.42 1.25
C ALA A 110 16.79 -4.10 1.92
N GLU A 111 17.12 -3.97 3.22
CA GLU A 111 16.80 -2.80 4.04
C GLU A 111 15.30 -2.44 3.94
N HIS A 112 15.00 -1.26 3.37
CA HIS A 112 13.67 -0.70 3.20
C HIS A 112 13.03 -1.02 1.84
N ARG A 113 13.67 -1.86 1.03
CA ARG A 113 13.21 -2.19 -0.33
C ARG A 113 12.99 -3.69 -0.50
N ALA A 114 11.92 -4.03 -1.19
CA ALA A 114 11.63 -5.39 -1.61
C ALA A 114 11.30 -5.43 -3.11
N SER A 115 11.67 -6.53 -3.74
CA SER A 115 11.22 -6.89 -5.09
C SER A 115 10.46 -8.20 -5.01
N VAL A 116 9.31 -8.26 -5.69
CA VAL A 116 8.54 -9.49 -5.87
C VAL A 116 8.16 -9.63 -7.33
N GLU A 117 8.03 -10.88 -7.78
CA GLU A 117 7.55 -11.16 -9.12
C GLU A 117 6.06 -11.50 -9.06
N LEU A 118 5.26 -10.80 -9.85
CA LEU A 118 3.84 -11.04 -9.99
C LEU A 118 3.56 -11.72 -11.33
N THR A 119 2.68 -12.70 -11.34
CA THR A 119 2.06 -13.24 -12.56
C THR A 119 0.55 -13.19 -12.43
N LEU A 120 -0.12 -12.64 -13.44
CA LEU A 120 -1.56 -12.62 -13.60
C LEU A 120 -1.98 -13.58 -14.71
N GLY A 121 -2.93 -14.46 -14.44
CA GLY A 121 -3.44 -15.45 -15.40
C GLY A 121 -2.56 -16.70 -15.53
N VAL A 122 -3.13 -17.75 -16.11
CA VAL A 122 -2.44 -19.03 -16.39
C VAL A 122 -2.52 -19.43 -17.86
N THR A 123 -3.29 -18.70 -18.66
CA THR A 123 -3.53 -19.01 -20.08
C THR A 123 -2.56 -18.24 -21.00
N LYS A 124 -2.85 -18.22 -22.31
CA LYS A 124 -2.05 -17.47 -23.32
C LYS A 124 -2.02 -15.95 -23.10
N ILE A 125 -2.95 -15.41 -22.29
CA ILE A 125 -3.03 -13.99 -21.93
C ILE A 125 -2.37 -13.69 -20.58
N LYS A 126 -1.57 -14.61 -20.03
CA LYS A 126 -0.84 -14.37 -18.79
C LYS A 126 0.11 -13.18 -18.92
N ARG A 127 0.32 -12.45 -17.83
CA ARG A 127 1.25 -11.31 -17.76
C ARG A 127 2.14 -11.38 -16.53
N GLY A 128 3.40 -11.01 -16.71
CA GLY A 128 4.41 -10.97 -15.65
C GLY A 128 4.78 -9.53 -15.31
N TYR A 129 5.09 -9.27 -14.04
CA TYR A 129 5.49 -7.96 -13.54
C TYR A 129 6.59 -8.09 -12.50
N ASP A 130 7.50 -7.12 -12.48
CA ASP A 130 8.39 -6.88 -11.34
C ASP A 130 7.80 -5.75 -10.50
N ILE A 131 7.48 -6.07 -9.24
CA ILE A 131 6.90 -5.13 -8.29
C ILE A 131 7.98 -4.74 -7.29
N THR A 132 8.19 -3.45 -7.12
CA THR A 132 9.04 -2.91 -6.05
C THR A 132 8.16 -2.38 -4.93
N LEU A 133 8.54 -2.70 -3.70
CA LEU A 133 7.90 -2.19 -2.50
C LEU A 133 8.90 -1.47 -1.61
N ASP A 134 8.40 -0.47 -0.88
CA ASP A 134 9.11 0.31 0.13
C ASP A 134 8.34 0.28 1.46
N ASP A 135 9.06 0.19 2.58
CA ASP A 135 8.48 0.21 3.94
C ASP A 135 8.81 1.47 4.74
N SER A 136 9.40 2.50 4.11
CA SER A 136 9.73 3.79 4.76
C SER A 136 8.52 4.49 5.40
N HIS A 137 7.29 4.12 4.99
CA HIS A 137 6.03 4.60 5.55
C HIS A 137 5.42 3.67 6.62
N GLY A 138 6.25 2.83 7.24
CA GLY A 138 5.90 1.99 8.39
C GLY A 138 5.47 0.57 8.03
N CYS A 139 4.86 0.34 6.88
CA CYS A 139 4.59 -0.99 6.30
C CYS A 139 4.86 -0.98 4.80
N TRP A 140 5.15 -2.15 4.24
CA TRP A 140 5.37 -2.34 2.80
C TRP A 140 4.24 -1.76 1.96
N LYS A 141 4.63 -0.95 0.98
CA LYS A 141 3.75 -0.36 -0.03
C LYS A 141 4.38 -0.53 -1.41
N ILE A 142 3.56 -0.79 -2.41
CA ILE A 142 3.94 -0.82 -3.82
C ILE A 142 4.42 0.58 -4.20
N ASP A 143 5.67 0.65 -4.64
CA ASP A 143 6.36 1.87 -4.99
C ASP A 143 6.65 1.95 -6.50
N HIS A 144 6.78 0.80 -7.17
CA HIS A 144 6.96 0.77 -8.61
C HIS A 144 6.47 -0.55 -9.21
N VAL A 145 5.98 -0.50 -10.46
CA VAL A 145 5.49 -1.65 -11.22
C VAL A 145 6.10 -1.64 -12.60
N VAL A 146 6.74 -2.74 -12.99
CA VAL A 146 7.36 -2.90 -14.32
C VAL A 146 6.76 -4.12 -15.00
N PHE A 147 6.14 -3.93 -16.17
CA PHE A 147 5.67 -5.04 -16.99
C PHE A 147 6.83 -5.80 -17.63
N LYS A 148 6.81 -7.14 -17.52
CA LYS A 148 7.78 -8.03 -18.18
C LYS A 148 7.34 -8.25 -19.63
N LYS A 149 8.15 -7.76 -20.57
CA LYS A 149 7.97 -8.00 -22.02
C LYS A 149 8.29 -9.44 -22.42
#